data_AF-A0A142WX20-F1
#
_entry.id   AF-A0A142WX20-F1
#
_cell.length_a   1.000
_cell.length_b   1.000
_cell.length_c   1.000
_cell.angle_alpha   90.00
_cell.angle_beta   90.00
_cell.angle_gamma   90.00
#
_symmetry.space_group_name_H-M   'P 1'
#
loop_
_entity.id
_entity.type
_entity.pdbx_description
1 polymer ?
#
loop_
_entity_poly.entity_id
_entity_poly.type
_entity_poly.pdbx_seq_one_letter_code
_entity_poly.pdbx_strand_id
1 'polypeptide(L)'
;MPKRGCGQMLKLTLLDDEWGALTQLAMVPRRRTYAEEHFGAEVVRHLCVKGLIEQDGDLLSATRRGLIGLKADPPPSPVGVRVWFEPDVA
;
A
#
# COMPACT_ATOMS: atom_id res chain seq x y z
N MET A 1 -2.94 32.38 -14.52
CA MET A 1 -3.59 31.32 -13.73
C MET A 1 -3.44 30.00 -14.47
N PRO A 2 -2.58 29.05 -14.07
CA PRO A 2 -2.57 27.73 -14.69
C PRO A 2 -3.69 26.87 -14.08
N LYS A 3 -4.45 26.19 -14.94
CA LYS A 3 -5.52 25.26 -14.56
C LYS A 3 -4.88 24.09 -13.81
N ARG A 4 -5.31 23.88 -12.55
CA ARG A 4 -4.94 22.70 -11.76
C ARG A 4 -5.36 21.47 -12.55
N GLY A 5 -4.40 20.65 -12.95
CA GLY A 5 -4.69 19.37 -13.59
C GLY A 5 -5.62 18.58 -12.69
N CYS A 6 -6.72 18.07 -13.24
CA CYS A 6 -7.56 17.10 -12.56
C CYS A 6 -6.68 15.90 -12.23
N GLY A 7 -6.30 15.77 -10.97
CA GLY A 7 -5.61 14.61 -10.47
C GLY A 7 -6.47 13.38 -10.73
N GLN A 8 -6.02 12.47 -11.59
CA GLN A 8 -6.69 11.19 -11.78
C GLN A 8 -6.70 10.42 -10.46
N MET A 9 -7.90 10.17 -9.92
CA MET A 9 -8.07 9.29 -8.78
C MET A 9 -7.57 7.88 -9.11
N LEU A 10 -6.63 7.35 -8.34
CA LEU A 10 -6.14 5.99 -8.49
C LEU A 10 -7.05 5.04 -7.71
N LYS A 11 -7.65 4.07 -8.39
CA LYS A 11 -8.46 3.02 -7.76
C LYS A 11 -7.60 1.78 -7.58
N LEU A 12 -7.34 1.39 -6.33
CA LEU A 12 -6.66 0.14 -6.00
C LEU A 12 -7.61 -0.82 -5.28
N THR A 13 -7.51 -2.11 -5.59
CA THR A 13 -8.15 -3.18 -4.81
C THR A 13 -7.06 -3.90 -4.04
N LEU A 14 -7.25 -4.03 -2.72
CA LEU A 14 -6.38 -4.77 -1.82
C LEU A 14 -7.10 -6.00 -1.31
N LEU A 15 -6.47 -7.16 -1.45
CA LEU A 15 -6.98 -8.38 -0.81
C LEU A 15 -6.71 -8.34 0.70
N ASP A 16 -7.37 -9.19 1.48
CA ASP A 16 -7.24 -9.21 2.94
C ASP A 16 -5.78 -9.42 3.38
N ASP A 17 -5.04 -10.31 2.71
CA ASP A 17 -3.63 -10.58 3.00
C ASP A 17 -2.74 -9.36 2.67
N GLU A 18 -3.03 -8.66 1.57
CA GLU A 18 -2.30 -7.44 1.19
C GLU A 18 -2.58 -6.31 2.17
N TRP A 19 -3.83 -6.18 2.64
CA TRP A 19 -4.23 -5.20 3.63
C TRP A 19 -3.57 -5.48 4.98
N GLY A 20 -3.58 -6.74 5.42
CA GLY A 20 -2.92 -7.18 6.65
C GLY A 20 -1.42 -6.93 6.62
N ALA A 21 -0.74 -7.31 5.53
CA ALA A 21 0.69 -7.07 5.35
C ALA A 21 1.02 -5.56 5.34
N LEU A 22 0.24 -4.74 4.63
CA LEU A 22 0.42 -3.30 4.60
C LEU A 22 0.24 -2.67 5.99
N THR A 23 -0.78 -3.09 6.73
CA THR A 23 -1.05 -2.61 8.10
C THR A 23 0.13 -2.90 9.02
N GLN A 24 0.70 -4.11 8.95
CA GLN A 24 1.86 -4.46 9.76
C GLN A 24 3.12 -3.69 9.37
N LEU A 25 3.40 -3.55 8.07
CA LEU A 25 4.56 -2.80 7.56
C LEU A 25 4.45 -1.28 7.79
N ALA A 26 3.24 -0.77 8.01
CA ALA A 26 3.00 0.61 8.42
C ALA A 26 3.33 0.86 9.90
N MET A 27 3.25 -0.16 10.75
CA MET A 27 3.59 -0.06 12.17
C MET A 27 5.08 -0.25 12.41
N VAL A 28 5.68 -1.26 11.75
CA VAL A 28 7.08 -1.63 11.97
C VAL A 28 7.73 -2.04 10.64
N PRO A 29 8.81 -1.39 10.20
CA PRO A 29 9.60 -1.85 9.07
C PRO A 29 10.18 -3.25 9.32
N ARG A 30 10.13 -4.11 8.30
CA ARG A 30 10.59 -5.51 8.41
C ARG A 30 11.63 -5.82 7.36
N ARG A 31 12.54 -6.75 7.66
CA ARG A 31 13.47 -7.27 6.65
C ARG A 31 12.71 -7.95 5.52
N ARG A 32 13.22 -7.84 4.29
CA ARG A 32 12.59 -8.39 3.09
C ARG A 32 12.36 -9.88 3.21
N THR A 33 13.39 -10.65 3.58
CA THR A 33 13.27 -12.12 3.73
C THR A 33 12.16 -12.49 4.72
N TYR A 34 12.12 -11.81 5.88
CA TYR A 34 11.08 -12.07 6.87
C TYR A 34 9.68 -11.73 6.36
N ALA A 35 9.53 -10.59 5.67
CA ALA A 35 8.25 -10.18 5.11
C ALA A 35 7.76 -11.15 4.02
N GLU A 36 8.66 -11.63 3.16
CA GLU A 36 8.32 -12.59 2.10
C GLU A 36 7.95 -13.97 2.69
N GLU A 37 8.62 -14.42 3.75
CA GLU A 37 8.28 -15.65 4.47
C GLU A 37 6.95 -15.54 5.24
N HIS A 38 6.70 -14.39 5.86
CA HIS A 38 5.55 -14.21 6.75
C HIS A 38 4.25 -13.83 6.01
N PHE A 39 4.34 -12.98 4.99
CA PHE A 39 3.19 -12.51 4.21
C PHE A 39 3.03 -13.21 2.85
N GLY A 40 4.07 -13.91 2.40
CA GLY A 40 4.16 -14.44 1.05
C GLY A 40 4.84 -13.48 0.07
N ALA A 41 5.79 -14.00 -0.70
CA ALA A 41 6.55 -13.21 -1.68
C ALA A 41 5.66 -12.52 -2.73
N GLU A 42 4.53 -13.14 -3.11
CA GLU A 42 3.59 -12.55 -4.05
C GLU A 42 2.87 -11.32 -3.47
N VAL A 43 2.45 -11.38 -2.20
CA VAL A 43 1.82 -10.26 -1.50
C VAL A 43 2.79 -9.08 -1.40
N VAL A 44 4.03 -9.33 -0.98
CA VAL A 44 5.09 -8.31 -0.91
C VAL A 44 5.33 -7.69 -2.29
N ARG A 45 5.44 -8.52 -3.34
CA ARG A 45 5.61 -8.05 -4.72
C ARG A 45 4.44 -7.18 -5.17
N HIS A 46 3.20 -7.56 -4.89
CA HIS A 46 2.02 -6.78 -5.27
C HIS A 46 1.97 -5.43 -4.56
N LEU A 47 2.25 -5.39 -3.25
CA LEU A 47 2.30 -4.13 -2.51
C LEU A 47 3.40 -3.20 -3.04
N CYS A 48 4.56 -3.74 -3.43
CA CYS A 48 5.64 -2.98 -4.04
C CYS A 48 5.23 -2.44 -5.43
N VAL A 49 4.63 -3.27 -6.29
CA VAL A 49 4.15 -2.84 -7.63
C VAL A 49 3.06 -1.78 -7.52
N LYS A 50 2.18 -1.87 -6.52
CA LYS A 50 1.15 -0.86 -6.24
C LYS A 50 1.72 0.44 -5.64
N GLY A 51 3.02 0.46 -5.31
CA GLY A 51 3.71 1.59 -4.69
C GLY A 51 3.18 1.90 -3.30
N LEU A 52 2.74 0.87 -2.56
CA LEU A 52 2.21 0.99 -1.20
C LEU A 52 3.27 0.74 -0.15
N ILE A 53 4.30 -0.04 -0.49
CA ILE A 53 5.50 -0.24 0.33
C ILE A 53 6.74 0.13 -0.49
N GLU A 54 7.81 0.51 0.20
CA GLU A 54 9.11 0.82 -0.37
C GLU A 54 10.19 -0.03 0.29
N GLN A 55 11.33 -0.16 -0.40
CA GLN A 55 12.50 -0.88 0.09
C GLN A 55 13.64 0.11 0.29
N ASP A 56 14.21 0.13 1.51
CA ASP A 56 15.46 0.82 1.84
C ASP A 56 16.47 -0.21 2.35
N GLY A 57 17.49 -0.50 1.53
CA GLY A 57 18.40 -1.61 1.77
C GLY A 57 17.66 -2.95 1.82
N ASP A 58 17.69 -3.63 2.97
CA ASP A 58 16.96 -4.88 3.21
C ASP A 58 15.63 -4.67 3.96
N LEU A 59 15.26 -3.43 4.28
CA LEU A 59 14.04 -3.12 5.02
C LEU A 59 12.89 -2.73 4.09
N LEU A 60 11.70 -3.25 4.39
CA LEU A 60 10.44 -2.89 3.78
C LEU A 60 9.58 -2.10 4.77
N SER A 61 9.00 -1.00 4.31
CA SER A 61 8.09 -0.15 5.08
C SER A 61 6.95 0.38 4.22
N ALA A 62 5.86 0.80 4.85
CA ALA A 62 4.78 1.48 4.13
C ALA A 62 5.22 2.85 3.61
N THR A 63 4.92 3.13 2.34
CA THR A 63 5.08 4.47 1.75
C THR A 63 4.03 5.43 2.31
N ARG A 64 4.22 6.73 2.05
CA ARG A 64 3.17 7.74 2.29
C ARG A 64 1.82 7.36 1.66
N ARG A 65 1.83 6.80 0.44
CA ARG A 65 0.61 6.31 -0.22
C ARG A 65 -0.01 5.14 0.55
N GLY A 66 0.79 4.17 0.96
CA GLY A 66 0.35 3.06 1.80
C GLY A 66 -0.35 3.54 3.07
N LEU A 67 0.24 4.51 3.76
CA LEU A 67 -0.31 5.10 4.98
C LEU A 67 -1.64 5.84 4.74
N ILE A 68 -1.74 6.62 3.65
CA ILE A 68 -3.01 7.25 3.25
C ILE A 68 -4.08 6.19 2.99
N GLY A 69 -3.69 5.08 2.36
CA GLY A 69 -4.60 4.00 2.03
C GLY A 69 -5.19 3.34 3.27
N LEU A 70 -4.36 3.12 4.29
CA LEU A 70 -4.81 2.60 5.59
C LEU A 70 -5.75 3.55 6.33
N LYS A 71 -5.57 4.87 6.22
CA LYS A 71 -6.46 5.87 6.82
C LYS A 71 -7.88 5.87 6.25
N ALA A 72 -8.09 5.29 5.06
CA ALA A 72 -9.42 5.17 4.49
C ALA A 72 -10.31 4.20 5.29
N ASP A 73 -9.74 3.42 6.23
CA ASP A 73 -10.39 2.45 7.12
C ASP A 73 -11.60 1.72 6.49
N PRO A 74 -11.42 1.13 5.30
CA PRO A 74 -12.50 0.44 4.61
C PRO A 74 -12.82 -0.87 5.34
N PRO A 75 -14.12 -1.23 5.45
CA PRO A 75 -14.51 -2.48 6.10
C PRO A 75 -13.87 -3.66 5.34
N PRO A 76 -13.33 -4.66 6.07
CA PRO A 76 -12.81 -5.88 5.44
C PRO A 76 -13.93 -6.51 4.62
N SER A 77 -13.62 -6.84 3.37
CA SER A 77 -14.58 -7.30 2.38
C SER A 77 -14.03 -8.59 1.77
N PRO A 78 -14.83 -9.65 1.66
CA PRO A 78 -14.38 -10.93 1.10
C PRO A 78 -13.95 -10.84 -0.38
N VAL A 79 -14.24 -9.72 -1.04
CA VAL A 79 -13.84 -9.43 -2.43
C VAL A 79 -12.70 -8.41 -2.53
N GLY A 80 -12.11 -8.03 -1.39
CA GLY A 80 -11.08 -7.03 -1.27
C GLY A 80 -11.60 -5.62 -0.98
N VAL A 81 -10.72 -4.84 -0.38
CA VAL A 81 -10.86 -3.44 -0.03
C VAL A 81 -10.61 -2.56 -1.25
N ARG A 82 -11.52 -1.65 -1.60
CA ARG A 82 -11.32 -0.65 -2.65
C ARG A 82 -10.95 0.69 -2.06
N VAL A 83 -9.76 1.18 -2.38
CA VAL A 83 -9.26 2.48 -1.91
C VAL A 83 -9.12 3.43 -3.10
N TRP A 84 -9.58 4.65 -2.91
CA TRP A 84 -9.45 5.76 -3.87
C TRP A 84 -8.38 6.71 -3.35
N PHE A 85 -7.35 6.95 -4.17
CA PHE A 85 -6.30 7.92 -3.85
C PHE A 85 -6.47 9.15 -4.73
N GLU A 86 -6.47 10.34 -4.14
CA GLU A 86 -6.13 11.53 -4.89
C GLU A 86 -4.63 11.43 -5.26
N PRO A 87 -4.24 11.77 -6.50
CA PRO A 87 -2.83 11.72 -6.85
C PRO A 87 -2.09 12.81 -6.08
N ASP A 88 -0.94 12.44 -5.53
CA ASP A 88 -0.02 13.39 -4.93
C ASP A 88 0.44 14.38 -5.99
N VAL A 89 -0.15 15.57 -5.98
CA VAL A 89 0.38 16.71 -6.72
C VAL A 89 1.54 17.23 -5.88
N ALA A 90 2.76 16.88 -6.28
CA ALA A 90 3.98 17.54 -5.82
C ALA A 90 3.95 19.03 -6.16
#